data_AF-A0A478FPS1-F1
#
_entry.id   AF-A0A478FPS1-F1
#
_cell.length_a   1.000
_cell.length_b   1.000
_cell.length_c   1.000
_cell.angle_alpha   90.00
_cell.angle_beta   90.00
_cell.angle_gamma   90.00
#
_symmetry.space_group_name_H-M   'P 1'
#
loop_
_entity.id
_entity.type
_entity.pdbx_description
1 polymer ?
#
loop_
_entity_poly.entity_id
_entity_poly.type
_entity_poly.pdbx_seq_one_letter_code
_entity_poly.pdbx_strand_id
1 'polypeptide(L)'
;MGLNGFITNLFFSFIGTSCTAFALAGESLDFYAVRVWDQYSEYLRKIDDLNKKSVWDEWVGKWVLLVVSHKSEEKKQLKSEYWRNVVIEIGSERNNEKFLNKVLNITEAISYTEQDANKNPYTKANDDKKQEWAKQIKNKKFLYPKVKKLQDECKWAYGRYINRSQKSNRSWLNSWFIRTGKEIKEDQEENWKYWNDVYVACSLSGVNDPLPPGWLAKDTMHLHQSYFSPKVKITEKPAESISSTTQDTR
;
A
#
# COMPACT_ATOMS: atom_id res chain seq x y z
N MET A 1 -33.97 -27.06 11.69
CA MET A 1 -33.38 -27.65 10.46
C MET A 1 -34.01 -26.93 9.28
N GLY A 2 -33.33 -26.25 8.36
CA GLY A 2 -31.93 -25.87 8.27
C GLY A 2 -31.86 -24.60 7.42
N LEU A 3 -31.37 -23.51 8.00
CA LEU A 3 -31.17 -22.21 7.37
C LEU A 3 -29.82 -22.15 6.63
N ASN A 4 -29.37 -23.28 6.07
CA ASN A 4 -28.01 -23.43 5.51
C ASN A 4 -27.98 -23.34 3.97
N GLY A 5 -29.10 -23.04 3.32
CA GLY A 5 -29.21 -23.04 1.86
C GLY A 5 -29.08 -21.68 1.16
N PHE A 6 -29.07 -20.55 1.91
CA PHE A 6 -29.12 -19.22 1.29
C PHE A 6 -27.76 -18.49 1.21
N ILE A 7 -26.78 -18.90 2.02
CA ILE A 7 -25.45 -18.26 2.03
C ILE A 7 -24.53 -18.82 0.94
N THR A 8 -24.74 -20.08 0.52
CA THR A 8 -23.91 -20.73 -0.50
C THR A 8 -24.15 -20.23 -1.92
N ASN A 9 -25.28 -19.61 -2.24
CA ASN A 9 -25.53 -19.06 -3.58
C ASN A 9 -25.05 -17.60 -3.77
N LEU A 10 -24.79 -16.85 -2.70
CA LEU A 10 -24.33 -15.47 -2.82
C LEU A 10 -22.84 -15.38 -3.15
N PHE A 11 -22.04 -16.35 -2.71
CA PHE A 11 -20.61 -16.45 -3.07
C PHE A 11 -20.38 -16.89 -4.52
N PHE A 12 -21.30 -17.65 -5.12
CA PHE A 12 -21.17 -18.06 -6.53
C PHE A 12 -21.56 -16.97 -7.53
N SER A 13 -22.37 -15.99 -7.11
CA SER A 13 -22.83 -14.91 -8.00
C SER A 13 -21.79 -13.79 -8.19
N PHE A 14 -20.81 -13.65 -7.29
CA PHE A 14 -19.70 -12.70 -7.44
C PHE A 14 -18.50 -13.25 -8.24
N ILE A 15 -18.41 -14.58 -8.40
CA ILE A 15 -17.37 -15.21 -9.23
C ILE A 15 -17.77 -15.17 -10.72
N GLY A 16 -19.07 -15.04 -11.02
CA GLY A 16 -19.61 -15.10 -12.38
C GLY A 16 -19.25 -13.92 -13.29
N THR A 17 -19.02 -12.71 -12.76
CA THR A 17 -18.70 -11.52 -13.58
C THR A 17 -17.21 -11.32 -13.82
N SER A 18 -16.35 -12.01 -13.08
CA SER A 18 -14.90 -11.97 -13.27
C SER A 18 -14.46 -12.81 -14.47
N CYS A 19 -15.21 -13.87 -14.81
CA CYS A 19 -14.81 -14.85 -15.83
C CYS A 19 -14.76 -14.32 -17.28
N THR A 20 -15.45 -13.24 -17.63
CA THR A 20 -15.47 -12.75 -19.03
C THR A 20 -14.25 -11.93 -19.45
N ALA A 21 -13.35 -11.57 -18.52
CA ALA A 21 -12.08 -10.93 -18.86
C ALA A 21 -10.91 -11.92 -19.06
N PHE A 22 -11.12 -13.22 -18.83
CA PHE A 22 -10.05 -14.23 -18.79
C PHE A 22 -9.54 -14.69 -20.17
N ALA A 23 -10.21 -14.36 -21.26
CA ALA A 23 -9.89 -14.93 -22.57
C ALA A 23 -8.93 -14.07 -23.44
N LEU A 24 -8.54 -12.86 -23.03
CA LEU A 24 -7.73 -11.95 -23.88
C LEU A 24 -6.34 -11.62 -23.33
N ALA A 25 -5.95 -12.10 -22.16
CA ALA A 25 -4.58 -11.95 -21.65
C ALA A 25 -3.74 -13.17 -22.01
N GLY A 26 -3.34 -13.25 -23.29
CA GLY A 26 -2.32 -14.19 -23.74
C GLY A 26 -0.98 -13.86 -23.09
N GLU A 27 -0.52 -14.73 -22.18
CA GLU A 27 0.85 -15.26 -22.04
C GLU A 27 1.00 -15.95 -20.65
N SER A 28 0.88 -17.29 -20.68
CA SER A 28 1.42 -18.31 -19.76
C SER A 28 1.45 -18.10 -18.22
N LEU A 29 0.82 -19.06 -17.51
CA LEU A 29 1.06 -19.54 -16.12
C LEU A 29 0.53 -18.73 -14.91
N ASP A 30 -0.06 -17.55 -15.07
CA ASP A 30 -0.57 -16.73 -13.94
C ASP A 30 -2.09 -16.87 -13.67
N PHE A 31 -2.70 -18.02 -13.91
CA PHE A 31 -4.16 -18.24 -13.83
C PHE A 31 -4.82 -17.93 -12.47
N TYR A 32 -4.04 -17.82 -11.40
CA TYR A 32 -4.53 -17.52 -10.05
C TYR A 32 -3.94 -16.23 -9.46
N ALA A 33 -3.18 -15.45 -10.23
CA ALA A 33 -2.48 -14.28 -9.69
C ALA A 33 -3.45 -13.12 -9.42
N VAL A 34 -3.72 -12.84 -8.15
CA VAL A 34 -4.63 -11.78 -7.71
C VAL A 34 -3.81 -10.56 -7.31
N ARG A 35 -4.11 -9.38 -7.87
CA ARG A 35 -3.44 -8.15 -7.45
C ARG A 35 -4.17 -7.48 -6.30
N VAL A 36 -3.49 -6.56 -5.63
CA VAL A 36 -4.08 -5.73 -4.56
C VAL A 36 -5.33 -5.02 -5.06
N TRP A 37 -5.28 -4.45 -6.26
CA TRP A 37 -6.45 -3.82 -6.85
C TRP A 37 -7.63 -4.78 -7.03
N ASP A 38 -7.36 -5.97 -7.54
CA ASP A 38 -8.41 -6.94 -7.88
C ASP A 38 -9.18 -7.38 -6.60
N GLN A 39 -8.49 -7.48 -5.47
CA GLN A 39 -9.08 -7.87 -4.18
C GLN A 39 -9.68 -6.71 -3.39
N TYR A 40 -9.09 -5.51 -3.43
CA TYR A 40 -9.40 -4.43 -2.50
C TYR A 40 -9.90 -3.14 -3.18
N SER A 41 -10.19 -3.16 -4.48
CA SER A 41 -10.58 -1.95 -5.25
C SER A 41 -11.75 -1.16 -4.64
N GLU A 42 -12.68 -1.81 -3.94
CA GLU A 42 -13.81 -1.14 -3.28
C GLU A 42 -13.37 -0.22 -2.12
N TYR A 43 -12.23 -0.50 -1.49
CA TYR A 43 -11.67 0.30 -0.39
C TYR A 43 -10.65 1.33 -0.87
N LEU A 44 -10.19 1.22 -2.13
CA LEU A 44 -9.06 1.97 -2.68
C LEU A 44 -9.53 3.06 -3.63
N ARG A 45 -8.82 4.20 -3.63
CA ARG A 45 -9.10 5.31 -4.54
C ARG A 45 -8.69 4.92 -5.97
N LYS A 46 -9.55 5.20 -6.94
CA LYS A 46 -9.29 4.97 -8.36
C LYS A 46 -8.13 5.84 -8.88
N ILE A 47 -7.35 5.26 -9.79
CA ILE A 47 -6.27 5.94 -10.51
C ILE A 47 -6.86 6.50 -11.81
N ASP A 48 -7.29 7.76 -11.78
CA ASP A 48 -7.89 8.46 -12.92
C ASP A 48 -7.07 9.69 -13.36
N ASP A 49 -7.43 10.27 -14.49
CA ASP A 49 -6.76 11.44 -15.06
C ASP A 49 -6.84 12.68 -14.15
N LEU A 50 -5.67 13.12 -13.66
CA LEU A 50 -5.49 14.32 -12.82
C LEU A 50 -5.84 15.65 -13.53
N ASN A 51 -6.14 15.64 -14.82
CA ASN A 51 -6.67 16.80 -15.52
C ASN A 51 -8.17 17.00 -15.27
N LYS A 52 -8.89 15.96 -14.84
CA LYS A 52 -10.30 16.07 -14.43
C LYS A 52 -10.38 16.75 -13.06
N LYS A 53 -11.19 17.81 -12.96
CA LYS A 53 -11.29 18.62 -11.72
C LYS A 53 -11.68 17.80 -10.49
N SER A 54 -12.68 16.92 -10.60
CA SER A 54 -13.11 16.08 -9.47
C SER A 54 -12.00 15.17 -8.97
N VAL A 55 -11.29 14.52 -9.91
CA VAL A 55 -10.15 13.64 -9.60
C VAL A 55 -9.01 14.44 -8.97
N TRP A 56 -8.70 15.61 -9.52
CA TRP A 56 -7.70 16.52 -8.96
C TRP A 56 -8.03 16.92 -7.53
N ASP A 57 -9.25 17.38 -7.27
CA ASP A 57 -9.68 17.87 -5.96
C ASP A 57 -9.61 16.77 -4.89
N GLU A 58 -10.00 15.54 -5.25
CA GLU A 58 -9.90 14.37 -4.37
C GLU A 58 -8.45 14.04 -4.00
N TRP A 59 -7.57 13.93 -5.00
CA TRP A 59 -6.17 13.56 -4.78
C TRP A 59 -5.39 14.67 -4.08
N VAL A 60 -5.70 15.94 -4.35
CA VAL A 60 -5.15 17.07 -3.59
C VAL A 60 -5.61 17.04 -2.14
N GLY A 61 -6.90 16.83 -1.89
CA GLY A 61 -7.43 16.74 -0.53
C GLY A 61 -6.74 15.63 0.26
N LYS A 62 -6.57 14.46 -0.38
CA LYS A 62 -5.83 13.34 0.20
C LYS A 62 -4.38 13.70 0.51
N TRP A 63 -3.68 14.31 -0.45
CA TRP A 63 -2.29 14.72 -0.28
C TRP A 63 -2.13 15.70 0.91
N VAL A 64 -3.02 16.69 1.04
CA VAL A 64 -3.00 17.65 2.15
C VAL A 64 -3.13 16.94 3.49
N LEU A 65 -4.10 16.02 3.62
CA LEU A 65 -4.28 15.24 4.84
C LEU A 65 -3.04 14.44 5.22
N LEU A 66 -2.36 13.85 4.22
CA LEU A 66 -1.13 13.10 4.46
C LEU A 66 0.03 13.99 4.91
N VAL A 67 0.17 15.20 4.36
CA VAL A 67 1.24 16.14 4.76
C VAL A 67 1.10 16.52 6.23
N VAL A 68 -0.12 16.80 6.69
CA VAL A 68 -0.37 17.21 8.10
C VAL A 68 -0.60 16.03 9.04
N SER A 69 -0.58 14.79 8.54
CA SER A 69 -1.06 13.64 9.30
C SER A 69 -0.24 13.36 10.56
N HIS A 70 1.05 13.71 10.59
CA HIS A 70 1.93 13.49 11.74
C HIS A 70 1.53 14.23 13.04
N LYS A 71 0.53 15.11 12.98
CA LYS A 71 -0.08 15.77 14.15
C LYS A 71 -1.54 15.35 14.39
N SER A 72 -2.02 14.34 13.66
CA SER A 72 -3.36 13.77 13.79
C SER A 72 -3.38 12.51 14.66
N GLU A 73 -4.54 11.88 14.84
CA GLU A 73 -4.69 10.58 15.51
C GLU A 73 -3.77 9.51 14.90
N GLU A 74 -3.26 8.58 15.72
CA GLU A 74 -2.31 7.54 15.29
C GLU A 74 -2.79 6.77 14.05
N LYS A 75 -4.09 6.49 13.96
CA LYS A 75 -4.70 5.74 12.85
C LYS A 75 -4.70 6.45 11.48
N LYS A 76 -4.34 7.73 11.46
CA LYS A 76 -4.17 8.56 10.25
C LYS A 76 -2.71 8.83 9.94
N GLN A 77 -1.79 8.50 10.86
CA GLN A 77 -0.37 8.76 10.71
C GLN A 77 0.29 7.73 9.80
N LEU A 78 1.22 8.20 8.97
CA LEU A 78 2.14 7.32 8.24
C LEU A 78 3.26 6.89 9.18
N LYS A 79 3.59 5.59 9.20
CA LYS A 79 4.56 4.98 10.11
C LYS A 79 5.90 4.69 9.42
N SER A 80 5.90 4.34 8.14
CA SER A 80 7.10 4.00 7.39
C SER A 80 7.93 5.25 7.03
N GLU A 81 9.25 5.14 7.17
CA GLU A 81 10.17 6.21 6.74
C GLU A 81 10.05 6.50 5.25
N TYR A 82 9.79 5.47 4.45
CA TYR A 82 9.66 5.61 3.00
C TYR A 82 8.52 6.54 2.62
N TRP A 83 7.30 6.31 3.13
CA TRP A 83 6.17 7.19 2.84
C TRP A 83 6.36 8.59 3.41
N ARG A 84 6.85 8.68 4.65
CA ARG A 84 7.07 9.97 5.33
C ARG A 84 8.12 10.82 4.64
N ASN A 85 9.26 10.25 4.24
CA ASN A 85 10.41 11.02 3.75
C ASN A 85 10.53 11.03 2.23
N VAL A 86 10.09 9.98 1.55
CA VAL A 86 10.25 9.83 0.10
C VAL A 86 8.97 10.19 -0.63
N VAL A 87 7.81 9.68 -0.24
CA VAL A 87 6.58 9.89 -1.03
C VAL A 87 5.91 11.22 -0.70
N ILE A 88 5.68 11.50 0.59
CA ILE A 88 4.92 12.66 1.05
C ILE A 88 5.82 13.80 1.54
N GLU A 89 7.02 13.50 2.03
CA GLU A 89 7.97 14.48 2.57
C GLU A 89 7.34 15.30 3.73
N ILE A 90 6.92 14.59 4.78
CA ILE A 90 6.21 15.10 5.97
C ILE A 90 7.17 15.81 6.93
N GLY A 91 6.69 16.89 7.56
CA GLY A 91 7.31 17.56 8.69
C GLY A 91 7.28 19.08 8.54
N SER A 92 7.23 19.79 9.67
CA SER A 92 7.13 21.25 9.74
C SER A 92 8.22 21.99 8.95
N GLU A 93 9.41 21.39 8.85
CA GLU A 93 10.53 21.95 8.09
C GLU A 93 10.49 21.67 6.59
N ARG A 94 9.65 20.73 6.15
CA ARG A 94 9.58 20.30 4.75
C ARG A 94 8.81 21.29 3.90
N ASN A 95 9.21 21.40 2.64
CA ASN A 95 8.61 22.31 1.66
C ASN A 95 7.10 22.12 1.50
N ASN A 96 6.61 20.89 1.64
CA ASN A 96 5.20 20.57 1.45
C ASN A 96 4.32 21.16 2.54
N GLU A 97 4.77 21.09 3.79
CA GLU A 97 4.05 21.65 4.91
C GLU A 97 4.21 23.18 4.99
N LYS A 98 5.42 23.69 4.77
CA LYS A 98 5.68 25.13 4.61
C LYS A 98 4.79 25.75 3.52
N PHE A 99 4.60 25.04 2.41
CA PHE A 99 3.70 25.47 1.35
C PHE A 99 2.24 25.58 1.83
N LEU A 100 1.73 24.58 2.53
CA LEU A 100 0.36 24.60 3.05
C LEU A 100 0.15 25.67 4.12
N ASN A 101 1.13 25.90 4.97
CA ASN A 101 1.06 26.89 6.04
C ASN A 101 1.06 28.35 5.55
N LYS A 102 1.37 28.60 4.26
CA LYS A 102 1.21 29.94 3.64
C LYS A 102 -0.21 30.49 3.74
N VAL A 103 -1.23 29.64 3.68
CA VAL A 103 -2.64 30.09 3.80
C VAL A 103 -2.95 30.67 5.17
N LEU A 104 -2.18 30.27 6.19
CA LEU A 104 -2.35 30.71 7.56
C LEU A 104 -1.42 31.88 7.91
N ASN A 105 -0.70 32.44 6.92
CA ASN A 105 0.36 33.42 7.12
C ASN A 105 1.46 32.93 8.09
N ILE A 106 1.71 31.62 8.09
CA ILE A 106 2.78 30.99 8.86
C ILE A 106 3.96 30.78 7.91
N THR A 107 5.00 31.60 8.07
CA THR A 107 6.17 31.64 7.18
C THR A 107 7.42 30.96 7.74
N GLU A 108 7.45 30.72 9.05
CA GLU A 108 8.56 30.05 9.75
C GLU A 108 8.11 28.71 10.33
N ALA A 109 9.05 27.83 10.59
CA ALA A 109 8.74 26.57 11.25
C ALA A 109 8.40 26.84 12.71
N ILE A 110 7.18 26.49 13.11
CA ILE A 110 6.70 26.78 14.45
C ILE A 110 7.07 25.62 15.36
N SER A 111 7.84 25.89 16.42
CA SER A 111 7.86 25.06 17.61
C SER A 111 6.65 25.43 18.45
N TYR A 112 5.68 24.51 18.57
CA TYR A 112 4.50 24.73 19.39
C TYR A 112 4.87 24.48 20.85
N THR A 113 4.76 25.50 21.68
CA THR A 113 4.52 25.36 23.12
C THR A 113 3.01 25.51 23.37
N GLU A 114 2.47 24.79 24.35
CA GLU A 114 1.02 24.70 24.63
C GLU A 114 0.35 26.05 24.96
N GLN A 115 1.13 27.11 25.15
CA GLN A 115 0.66 28.43 25.57
C GLN A 115 0.08 29.30 24.45
N ASP A 116 0.25 28.94 23.17
CA ASP A 116 -0.21 29.71 21.99
C ASP A 116 -1.34 28.97 21.22
N ALA A 117 -2.38 28.50 21.93
CA ALA A 117 -3.49 27.72 21.36
C ALA A 117 -4.19 28.40 20.15
N ASN A 118 -4.17 29.74 20.08
CA ASN A 118 -4.76 30.52 18.99
C ASN A 118 -3.96 30.47 17.67
N LYS A 119 -2.76 29.87 17.65
CA LYS A 119 -1.92 29.72 16.44
C LYS A 119 -1.68 28.28 16.00
N ASN A 120 -2.38 27.30 16.59
CA ASN A 120 -2.21 25.90 16.22
C ASN A 120 -2.69 25.62 14.77
N PRO A 121 -1.80 25.24 13.82
CA PRO A 121 -2.13 25.02 12.43
C PRO A 121 -2.74 23.64 12.21
N TYR A 122 -2.71 22.77 13.23
CA TYR A 122 -3.19 21.38 13.20
C TYR A 122 -4.56 21.28 13.86
N THR A 123 -5.45 22.22 13.51
CA THR A 123 -6.87 22.15 13.86
C THR A 123 -7.65 21.79 12.61
N LYS A 124 -8.80 21.13 12.78
CA LYS A 124 -9.67 20.75 11.66
C LYS A 124 -9.99 21.95 10.75
N ALA A 125 -10.32 23.09 11.34
CA ALA A 125 -10.62 24.32 10.58
C ALA A 125 -9.42 24.82 9.75
N ASN A 126 -8.20 24.67 10.26
CA ASN A 126 -7.00 25.04 9.52
C ASN A 126 -6.63 24.02 8.45
N ASP A 127 -6.87 22.73 8.69
CA ASP A 127 -6.71 21.69 7.68
C ASP A 127 -7.71 21.83 6.54
N ASP A 128 -8.96 22.20 6.84
CA ASP A 128 -9.99 22.51 5.83
C ASP A 128 -9.56 23.70 4.95
N LYS A 129 -9.07 24.79 5.57
CA LYS A 129 -8.50 25.94 4.84
C LYS A 129 -7.33 25.54 3.94
N LYS A 130 -6.41 24.70 4.44
CA LYS A 130 -5.27 24.18 3.65
C LYS A 130 -5.75 23.39 2.45
N GLN A 131 -6.78 22.54 2.61
CA GLN A 131 -7.35 21.76 1.51
C GLN A 131 -8.00 22.66 0.45
N GLU A 132 -8.87 23.58 0.85
CA GLU A 132 -9.54 24.50 -0.07
C GLU A 132 -8.54 25.36 -0.84
N TRP A 133 -7.53 25.87 -0.14
CA TRP A 133 -6.47 26.65 -0.75
C TRP A 133 -5.61 25.81 -1.71
N ALA A 134 -5.23 24.59 -1.33
CA ALA A 134 -4.43 23.71 -2.20
C ALA A 134 -5.13 23.38 -3.52
N LYS A 135 -6.46 23.26 -3.53
CA LYS A 135 -7.26 22.95 -4.74
C LYS A 135 -7.29 24.09 -5.77
N GLN A 136 -6.91 25.31 -5.40
CA GLN A 136 -6.94 26.46 -6.31
C GLN A 136 -5.99 26.27 -7.51
N ILE A 137 -6.44 26.67 -8.71
CA ILE A 137 -5.70 26.49 -9.98
C ILE A 137 -4.28 27.07 -9.91
N LYS A 138 -4.10 28.22 -9.25
CA LYS A 138 -2.79 28.88 -9.08
C LYS A 138 -1.74 27.98 -8.39
N ASN A 139 -2.19 27.03 -7.56
CA ASN A 139 -1.34 26.11 -6.81
C ASN A 139 -1.04 24.82 -7.57
N LYS A 140 -1.75 24.56 -8.69
CA LYS A 140 -1.62 23.32 -9.48
C LYS A 140 -0.19 23.07 -9.94
N LYS A 141 0.53 24.11 -10.38
CA LYS A 141 1.93 23.97 -10.86
C LYS A 141 2.85 23.36 -9.79
N PHE A 142 2.70 23.77 -8.53
CA PHE A 142 3.50 23.25 -7.42
C PHE A 142 3.05 21.86 -6.99
N LEU A 143 1.73 21.64 -6.94
CA LEU A 143 1.15 20.42 -6.39
C LEU A 143 1.15 19.25 -7.38
N TYR A 144 1.05 19.51 -8.68
CA TYR A 144 0.91 18.45 -9.69
C TYR A 144 1.99 17.36 -9.58
N PRO A 145 3.30 17.65 -9.53
CA PRO A 145 4.31 16.60 -9.38
C PRO A 145 4.16 15.80 -8.08
N LYS A 146 3.67 16.41 -7.00
CA LYS A 146 3.52 15.79 -5.68
C LYS A 146 2.31 14.86 -5.62
N VAL A 147 1.18 15.36 -6.12
CA VAL A 147 -0.06 14.60 -6.26
C VAL A 147 0.12 13.44 -7.24
N LYS A 148 0.82 13.69 -8.35
CA LYS A 148 1.18 12.64 -9.32
C LYS A 148 2.07 11.56 -8.69
N LYS A 149 3.09 11.95 -7.93
CA LYS A 149 3.96 10.99 -7.22
C LYS A 149 3.17 10.10 -6.24
N LEU A 150 2.24 10.69 -5.48
CA LEU A 150 1.31 9.94 -4.63
C LEU A 150 0.45 8.96 -5.46
N GLN A 151 -0.17 9.43 -6.54
CA GLN A 151 -1.00 8.58 -7.41
C GLN A 151 -0.19 7.45 -8.05
N ASP A 152 1.04 7.73 -8.52
CA ASP A 152 1.94 6.75 -9.12
C ASP A 152 2.40 5.70 -8.10
N GLU A 153 2.62 6.07 -6.83
CA GLU A 153 2.92 5.11 -5.75
C GLU A 153 1.73 4.20 -5.46
N CYS A 154 0.52 4.76 -5.36
CA CYS A 154 -0.69 3.96 -5.20
C CYS A 154 -0.88 3.01 -6.38
N LYS A 155 -0.72 3.49 -7.63
CA LYS A 155 -0.78 2.66 -8.84
C LYS A 155 0.23 1.51 -8.81
N TRP A 156 1.44 1.77 -8.32
CA TRP A 156 2.47 0.74 -8.18
C TRP A 156 2.06 -0.34 -7.16
N ALA A 157 1.56 0.08 -5.99
CA ALA A 157 1.10 -0.82 -4.93
C ALA A 157 -0.08 -1.67 -5.39
N TYR A 158 -1.03 -1.06 -6.11
CA TYR A 158 -2.20 -1.73 -6.68
C TYR A 158 -1.84 -2.87 -7.63
N GLY A 159 -0.69 -2.77 -8.30
CA GLY A 159 -0.18 -3.78 -9.21
C GLY A 159 0.62 -4.92 -8.56
N ARG A 160 0.78 -4.94 -7.23
CA ARG A 160 1.43 -6.05 -6.52
C ARG A 160 0.49 -7.24 -6.42
N TYR A 161 1.03 -8.45 -6.53
CA TYR A 161 0.26 -9.67 -6.31
C TYR A 161 0.17 -9.99 -4.82
N ILE A 162 -1.04 -10.32 -4.36
CA ILE A 162 -1.32 -10.66 -2.94
C ILE A 162 -1.03 -12.13 -2.66
N ASN A 163 -1.28 -13.01 -3.63
CA ASN A 163 -0.85 -14.40 -3.53
C ASN A 163 0.62 -14.53 -3.93
N ARG A 164 1.21 -15.71 -3.66
CA ARG A 164 2.62 -15.99 -3.93
C ARG A 164 2.92 -15.91 -5.44
N SER A 165 3.33 -14.74 -5.91
CA SER A 165 3.83 -14.53 -7.26
C SER A 165 5.11 -15.36 -7.48
N GLN A 166 5.18 -16.07 -8.60
CA GLN A 166 6.40 -16.79 -9.00
C GLN A 166 7.60 -15.83 -9.14
N LYS A 167 7.33 -14.55 -9.43
CA LYS A 167 8.34 -13.49 -9.49
C LYS A 167 8.36 -12.74 -8.15
N SER A 168 9.44 -12.92 -7.40
CA SER A 168 9.68 -12.26 -6.11
C SER A 168 9.51 -10.73 -6.16
N ASN A 169 9.90 -10.11 -7.27
CA ASN A 169 9.80 -8.66 -7.50
C ASN A 169 8.37 -8.15 -7.78
N ARG A 170 7.37 -9.03 -7.88
CA ARG A 170 5.95 -8.65 -8.02
C ARG A 170 5.11 -9.00 -6.79
N SER A 171 5.69 -9.71 -5.83
CA SER A 171 5.03 -10.08 -4.57
C SER A 171 4.87 -8.87 -3.67
N TRP A 172 3.71 -8.77 -3.00
CA TRP A 172 3.48 -7.76 -1.98
C TRP A 172 4.44 -7.87 -0.78
N LEU A 173 4.89 -9.09 -0.44
CA LEU A 173 5.80 -9.37 0.68
C LEU A 173 7.18 -8.69 0.55
N ASN A 174 7.59 -8.38 -0.67
CA ASN A 174 8.89 -7.76 -0.95
C ASN A 174 8.78 -6.28 -1.30
N SER A 175 7.60 -5.68 -1.11
CA SER A 175 7.31 -4.35 -1.66
C SER A 175 8.24 -3.28 -1.10
N TRP A 176 8.43 -3.28 0.22
CA TRP A 176 9.31 -2.32 0.87
C TRP A 176 10.77 -2.44 0.39
N PHE A 177 11.30 -3.66 0.24
CA PHE A 177 12.63 -3.90 -0.32
C PHE A 177 12.74 -3.35 -1.74
N ILE A 178 11.76 -3.61 -2.59
CA ILE A 178 11.76 -3.12 -3.98
C ILE A 178 11.75 -1.60 -4.03
N ARG A 179 11.02 -0.92 -3.12
CA ARG A 179 10.94 0.55 -3.10
C ARG A 179 12.16 1.22 -2.47
N THR A 180 12.84 0.55 -1.55
CA THR A 180 13.92 1.17 -0.75
C THR A 180 15.31 0.64 -1.06
N GLY A 181 15.44 -0.56 -1.64
CA GLY A 181 16.69 -1.29 -1.81
C GLY A 181 17.33 -1.78 -0.50
N LYS A 182 16.67 -1.57 0.65
CA LYS A 182 17.16 -1.99 1.97
C LYS A 182 16.80 -3.44 2.24
N GLU A 183 17.70 -4.19 2.86
CA GLU A 183 17.51 -5.62 3.18
C GLU A 183 16.26 -5.89 4.03
N ILE A 184 15.54 -6.96 3.69
CA ILE A 184 14.38 -7.43 4.46
C ILE A 184 14.88 -8.21 5.68
N LYS A 185 14.54 -7.72 6.88
CA LYS A 185 14.68 -8.49 8.11
C LYS A 185 13.67 -9.64 8.16
N GLU A 186 13.99 -10.69 8.90
CA GLU A 186 13.15 -11.90 9.01
C GLU A 186 11.70 -11.61 9.46
N ASP A 187 11.51 -10.60 10.31
CA ASP A 187 10.19 -10.22 10.84
C ASP A 187 9.31 -9.41 9.87
N GLN A 188 9.88 -8.94 8.75
CA GLN A 188 9.26 -8.10 7.73
C GLN A 188 8.56 -6.85 8.28
N GLU A 189 8.97 -6.33 9.45
CA GLU A 189 8.26 -5.27 10.17
C GLU A 189 8.05 -4.02 9.30
N GLU A 190 9.08 -3.62 8.57
CA GLU A 190 9.03 -2.46 7.68
C GLU A 190 8.12 -2.65 6.46
N ASN A 191 7.95 -3.89 6.00
CA ASN A 191 6.99 -4.20 4.94
C ASN A 191 5.54 -4.07 5.46
N TRP A 192 5.28 -4.46 6.72
CA TRP A 192 3.96 -4.27 7.33
C TRP A 192 3.64 -2.79 7.54
N LYS A 193 4.62 -1.99 8.01
CA LYS A 193 4.46 -0.53 8.09
C LYS A 193 4.19 0.08 6.72
N TYR A 194 4.90 -0.37 5.68
CA TYR A 194 4.68 0.08 4.31
C TYR A 194 3.24 -0.18 3.84
N TRP A 195 2.72 -1.40 4.03
CA TRP A 195 1.35 -1.73 3.58
C TRP A 195 0.24 -1.08 4.41
N ASN A 196 0.50 -0.82 5.69
CA ASN A 196 -0.38 0.02 6.49
C ASN A 196 -0.45 1.45 5.92
N ASP A 197 0.71 2.04 5.61
CA ASP A 197 0.80 3.37 5.01
C ASP A 197 0.19 3.44 3.61
N VAL A 198 0.34 2.39 2.80
CA VAL A 198 -0.37 2.26 1.52
C VAL A 198 -1.87 2.37 1.75
N TYR A 199 -2.42 1.69 2.75
CA TYR A 199 -3.85 1.81 3.04
C TYR A 199 -4.23 3.23 3.46
N VAL A 200 -3.50 3.84 4.41
CA VAL A 200 -3.75 5.22 4.82
C VAL A 200 -3.67 6.18 3.64
N ALA A 201 -2.68 6.03 2.75
CA ALA A 201 -2.43 6.92 1.63
C ALA A 201 -3.35 6.71 0.42
N CYS A 202 -3.80 5.48 0.18
CA CYS A 202 -4.50 5.11 -1.05
C CYS A 202 -5.98 4.77 -0.83
N SER A 203 -6.43 4.53 0.41
CA SER A 203 -7.84 4.25 0.70
C SER A 203 -8.75 5.46 0.56
N LEU A 204 -10.04 5.18 0.38
CA LEU A 204 -11.12 6.16 0.43
C LEU A 204 -11.25 6.80 1.82
N SER A 205 -11.07 6.03 2.89
CA SER A 205 -11.21 6.50 4.29
C SER A 205 -10.03 7.34 4.76
N GLY A 206 -8.79 6.95 4.39
CA GLY A 206 -7.57 7.54 4.93
C GLY A 206 -7.30 7.23 6.39
N VAL A 207 -7.86 6.13 6.88
CA VAL A 207 -7.74 5.68 8.26
C VAL A 207 -7.47 4.19 8.24
N ASN A 208 -6.49 3.71 9.00
CA ASN A 208 -6.14 2.29 9.10
C ASN A 208 -6.89 1.54 10.22
N ASP A 209 -8.05 2.05 10.63
CA ASP A 209 -8.87 1.44 11.66
C ASP A 209 -10.37 1.69 11.40
N PRO A 210 -11.15 0.64 11.03
CA PRO A 210 -10.70 -0.73 10.76
C PRO A 210 -10.06 -0.89 9.37
N LEU A 211 -9.08 -1.78 9.26
CA LEU A 211 -8.58 -2.30 7.98
C LEU A 211 -9.59 -3.29 7.36
N PRO A 212 -9.65 -3.42 6.02
CA PRO A 212 -10.54 -4.37 5.39
C PRO A 212 -10.08 -5.81 5.72
N PRO A 213 -11.01 -6.77 5.78
CA PRO A 213 -10.67 -8.16 6.07
C PRO A 213 -9.57 -8.69 5.15
N GLY A 214 -8.56 -9.33 5.74
CA GLY A 214 -7.45 -9.90 4.98
C GLY A 214 -6.41 -8.87 4.50
N TRP A 215 -6.55 -7.58 4.81
CA TRP A 215 -5.57 -6.57 4.41
C TRP A 215 -4.14 -6.97 4.80
N LEU A 216 -3.20 -6.57 3.95
CA LEU A 216 -1.81 -6.98 3.87
C LEU A 216 -1.01 -6.69 5.16
N ALA A 217 -1.23 -7.50 6.18
CA ALA A 217 -0.71 -7.37 7.53
C ALA A 217 -0.14 -8.70 8.04
N LYS A 218 0.57 -8.63 9.17
CA LYS A 218 1.27 -9.78 9.77
C LYS A 218 0.30 -10.90 10.15
N ASP A 219 -0.82 -10.55 10.75
CA ASP A 219 -1.87 -11.46 11.23
C ASP A 219 -2.63 -12.13 10.08
N THR A 220 -2.81 -11.45 8.95
CA THR A 220 -3.49 -12.01 7.76
C THR A 220 -2.56 -12.75 6.81
N MET A 221 -1.24 -12.74 7.06
CA MET A 221 -0.24 -13.35 6.17
C MET A 221 -0.57 -14.80 5.79
N HIS A 222 -1.10 -15.59 6.73
CA HIS A 222 -1.49 -16.99 6.52
C HIS A 222 -2.58 -17.16 5.44
N LEU A 223 -3.45 -16.15 5.24
CA LEU A 223 -4.48 -16.15 4.20
C LEU A 223 -3.89 -16.00 2.78
N HIS A 224 -2.69 -15.41 2.69
CA HIS A 224 -2.00 -15.11 1.43
C HIS A 224 -0.92 -16.14 1.07
N GLN A 225 -0.64 -17.08 1.98
CA GLN A 225 0.42 -18.09 1.85
C GLN A 225 -0.04 -19.42 1.23
N SER A 226 -1.34 -19.69 1.15
CA SER A 226 -1.87 -21.00 0.78
C SER A 226 -2.28 -21.11 -0.70
N TYR A 227 -2.09 -22.32 -1.26
CA TYR A 227 -2.41 -22.83 -2.62
C TYR A 227 -1.29 -22.97 -3.68
N PHE A 228 -0.01 -23.05 -3.30
CA PHE A 228 0.96 -23.75 -4.15
C PHE A 228 2.03 -24.47 -3.32
N SER A 229 1.79 -25.75 -3.03
CA SER A 229 2.85 -26.71 -2.70
C SER A 229 3.24 -27.40 -4.01
N PRO A 230 4.29 -26.96 -4.74
CA PRO A 230 4.83 -27.83 -5.77
C PRO A 230 5.32 -29.07 -5.02
N LYS A 231 4.71 -30.24 -5.30
CA LYS A 231 5.32 -31.52 -4.92
C LYS A 231 6.66 -31.57 -5.65
N VAL A 232 7.73 -31.15 -4.97
CA VAL A 232 9.08 -31.48 -5.41
C VAL A 232 9.14 -32.99 -5.31
N LYS A 233 9.05 -33.69 -6.44
CA LYS A 233 9.52 -35.08 -6.51
C LYS A 233 10.99 -35.01 -6.15
N ILE A 234 11.33 -35.34 -4.92
CA ILE A 234 12.69 -35.70 -4.57
C ILE A 234 12.91 -36.99 -5.35
N THR A 235 13.61 -36.90 -6.47
CA THR A 235 14.18 -38.07 -7.11
C THR A 235 15.24 -38.55 -6.13
N GLU A 236 14.89 -39.54 -5.31
CA GLU A 236 15.88 -40.28 -4.53
C GLU A 236 16.93 -40.79 -5.51
N LYS A 237 18.13 -40.21 -5.42
CA LYS A 237 19.30 -40.77 -6.09
C LYS A 237 19.49 -42.15 -5.46
N PRO A 238 19.51 -43.26 -6.22
CA PRO A 238 19.80 -44.56 -5.65
C PRO A 238 21.17 -44.50 -4.97
N ALA A 239 21.22 -44.98 -3.73
CA ALA A 239 22.46 -45.08 -2.96
C ALA A 239 23.47 -45.91 -3.77
N GLU A 240 24.59 -45.30 -4.15
CA GLU A 240 25.75 -46.03 -4.63
C GLU A 240 26.24 -46.91 -3.48
N SER A 241 26.06 -48.21 -3.64
CA SER A 241 26.58 -49.23 -2.76
C SER A 241 28.11 -49.17 -2.73
N ILE A 242 28.64 -49.01 -1.52
CA ILE A 242 30.06 -49.10 -1.18
C ILE A 242 30.57 -50.49 -1.58
N SER A 243 31.55 -50.55 -2.48
CA SER A 243 32.38 -51.73 -2.72
C SER A 243 33.75 -51.47 -2.09
N SER A 244 33.96 -51.97 -0.87
CA SER A 244 35.27 -52.06 -0.25
C SER A 244 36.04 -53.24 -0.83
N THR A 245 36.99 -52.96 -1.74
CA THR A 245 37.99 -53.95 -2.17
C THR A 245 39.14 -53.94 -1.16
N THR A 246 39.20 -54.96 -0.32
CA THR A 246 40.36 -55.30 0.50
C THR A 246 41.47 -55.78 -0.43
N GLN A 247 42.60 -55.06 -0.49
CA GLN A 247 43.82 -55.58 -1.07
C GLN A 247 44.64 -56.25 0.03
N ASP A 248 44.66 -57.59 -0.01
CA ASP A 248 45.72 -58.40 0.58
C ASP A 248 46.99 -58.24 -0.27
N THR A 249 48.08 -57.79 0.35
CA THR A 249 49.44 -57.98 -0.18
C THR A 249 50.26 -58.74 0.85
N ARG A 250 50.70 -59.94 0.44
CA ARG A 250 51.82 -60.69 1.00
C ARG A 250 53.15 -60.04 0.64
#